data_AF-A0A9E3QWA8-F1
#
_entry.id   AF-A0A9E3QWA8-F1
#
_cell.length_a   1.000
_cell.length_b   1.000
_cell.length_c   1.000
_cell.angle_alpha   90.00
_cell.angle_beta   90.00
_cell.angle_gamma   90.00
#
_symmetry.space_group_name_H-M   'P 1'
#
loop_
_entity.id
_entity.type
_entity.pdbx_description
1 polymer ?
#
loop_
_entity_poly.entity_id
_entity_poly.type
_entity_poly.pdbx_seq_one_letter_code
_entity_poly.pdbx_strand_id
1 'polypeptide(L)'
;MTVRKPYDDVLEALRAAPEDLALLAKLAQLQERDGDREAAAWTCLRIAECHLGHGFQLKAVASAKQALKLHPKHTAARELVAVNLVALGLMPDATPHLQQLLKHYTALGRRDDVVRILGLLSSSGPMTPGEVA
;
A
#
# COMPACT_ATOMS: atom_id res chain seq x y z
N MET A 1 -5.49 11.40 -37.07
CA MET A 1 -4.46 11.91 -36.14
C MET A 1 -4.63 11.14 -34.85
N THR A 2 -3.90 10.04 -34.70
CA THR A 2 -4.04 9.14 -33.55
C THR A 2 -3.47 9.87 -32.33
N VAL A 3 -4.33 10.27 -31.40
CA VAL A 3 -3.90 10.79 -30.10
C VAL A 3 -3.23 9.63 -29.39
N ARG A 4 -1.92 9.49 -29.58
CA ARG A 4 -1.10 8.52 -28.86
C ARG A 4 -1.25 8.88 -27.40
N LYS A 5 -1.89 8.01 -26.62
CA LYS A 5 -2.03 8.20 -25.17
C LYS A 5 -0.63 8.45 -24.64
N PRO A 6 -0.32 9.60 -24.01
CA PRO A 6 1.04 10.03 -23.72
C PRO A 6 1.81 9.12 -22.75
N TYR A 7 1.15 8.10 -22.20
CA TYR A 7 1.75 7.08 -21.35
C TYR A 7 2.13 5.78 -22.10
N ASP A 8 1.79 5.62 -23.40
CA ASP A 8 2.16 4.42 -24.18
C ASP A 8 3.69 4.25 -24.30
N ASP A 9 4.42 5.34 -24.59
CA ASP A 9 5.89 5.39 -24.54
C ASP A 9 6.44 4.98 -23.16
N VAL A 10 5.76 5.42 -22.09
CA VAL A 10 6.18 5.11 -20.71
C VAL A 10 5.95 3.64 -20.41
N LEU A 11 4.84 3.06 -20.88
CA LEU A 11 4.55 1.64 -20.73
C LEU A 11 5.53 0.78 -21.49
N GLU A 12 5.93 1.18 -22.70
CA GLU A 12 6.97 0.47 -23.47
C GLU A 12 8.32 0.51 -22.75
N ALA A 13 8.75 1.68 -22.27
CA ALA A 13 9.98 1.81 -21.49
C ALA A 13 9.94 0.97 -20.20
N LEU A 14 8.79 0.90 -19.52
CA LEU A 14 8.58 0.04 -18.35
C LEU A 14 8.62 -1.45 -18.68
N ARG A 15 8.41 -1.89 -19.94
CA ARG A 15 8.62 -3.30 -20.30
C ARG A 15 10.11 -3.64 -20.30
N ALA A 16 10.97 -2.70 -20.68
CA ALA A 16 12.42 -2.88 -20.64
C ALA A 16 12.98 -2.72 -19.22
N ALA A 17 12.42 -1.80 -18.42
CA ALA A 17 12.83 -1.53 -17.05
C ALA A 17 11.60 -1.46 -16.10
N PRO A 18 11.07 -2.61 -15.64
CA PRO A 18 9.80 -2.69 -14.92
C PRO A 18 9.81 -2.07 -13.51
N GLU A 19 11.00 -1.86 -12.97
CA GLU A 19 11.24 -1.32 -11.62
C GLU A 19 11.79 0.10 -11.65
N ASP A 20 11.87 0.72 -12.83
CA ASP A 20 12.34 2.10 -12.97
C ASP A 20 11.38 3.07 -12.27
N LEU A 21 11.82 3.56 -11.12
CA LEU A 21 11.05 4.46 -10.26
C LEU A 21 10.69 5.78 -10.96
N ALA A 22 11.54 6.28 -11.86
CA ALA A 22 11.28 7.52 -12.57
C ALA A 22 10.17 7.34 -13.61
N LEU A 23 10.19 6.22 -14.34
CA LEU A 23 9.12 5.86 -15.27
C LEU A 23 7.80 5.57 -14.55
N LEU A 24 7.83 4.86 -13.43
CA LEU A 24 6.64 4.62 -12.60
C LEU A 24 6.05 5.93 -12.06
N ALA A 25 6.89 6.84 -11.56
CA ALA A 25 6.43 8.15 -11.09
C ALA A 25 5.79 8.97 -12.21
N LYS A 26 6.38 8.94 -13.41
CA LYS A 26 5.81 9.59 -14.59
C LYS A 26 4.47 8.98 -14.99
N LEU A 27 4.34 7.65 -14.95
CA LEU A 27 3.09 6.97 -15.24
C LEU A 27 1.99 7.35 -14.23
N ALA A 28 2.30 7.36 -12.93
CA ALA A 28 1.35 7.75 -11.88
C ALA A 28 0.86 9.18 -12.09
N GLN A 29 1.77 10.14 -12.36
CA GLN A 29 1.38 11.53 -12.63
C GLN A 29 0.49 11.67 -13.87
N LEU A 30 0.78 10.90 -14.94
CA LEU A 30 -0.05 10.91 -16.14
C LEU A 30 -1.45 10.34 -15.86
N GLN A 31 -1.55 9.24 -15.11
CA GLN A 31 -2.82 8.64 -14.69
C GLN A 31 -3.64 9.59 -13.81
N GLU A 32 -3.00 10.28 -12.85
CA GLU A 32 -3.67 11.30 -12.03
C GLU A 32 -4.21 12.45 -12.89
N ARG A 33 -3.45 12.91 -13.88
CA ARG A 33 -3.86 13.97 -14.82
C ARG A 33 -5.02 13.54 -15.73
N ASP A 34 -5.06 12.26 -16.11
CA ASP A 34 -6.14 11.66 -16.91
C ASP A 34 -7.41 11.42 -16.05
N GLY A 35 -7.31 11.58 -14.73
CA GLY A 35 -8.39 11.34 -13.77
C GLY A 35 -8.50 9.89 -13.30
N ASP A 36 -7.63 9.00 -13.79
CA ASP A 36 -7.60 7.57 -13.46
C ASP A 36 -6.87 7.32 -12.13
N ARG A 37 -7.52 7.74 -11.04
CA ARG A 37 -6.97 7.66 -9.68
C ARG A 37 -6.74 6.23 -9.22
N GLU A 38 -7.53 5.27 -9.71
CA GLU A 38 -7.36 3.86 -9.37
C GLU A 38 -6.07 3.32 -9.99
N ALA A 39 -5.85 3.54 -11.30
CA ALA A 39 -4.62 3.12 -11.95
C ALA A 39 -3.39 3.84 -11.36
N ALA A 40 -3.51 5.13 -11.03
CA ALA A 40 -2.46 5.89 -10.34
C ALA A 40 -2.13 5.29 -8.97
N ALA A 41 -3.13 4.87 -8.19
CA ALA A 41 -2.92 4.24 -6.90
C ALA A 41 -2.16 2.91 -7.02
N TRP A 42 -2.51 2.07 -8.01
CA TRP A 42 -1.77 0.85 -8.31
C TRP A 42 -0.31 1.12 -8.71
N THR A 43 -0.07 2.16 -9.51
CA THR A 43 1.30 2.55 -9.87
C THR A 43 2.09 3.05 -8.66
N CYS A 44 1.47 3.84 -7.78
CA CYS A 44 2.08 4.25 -6.51
C CYS A 44 2.40 3.06 -5.59
N LEU A 45 1.56 2.01 -5.60
CA LEU A 45 1.83 0.78 -4.87
C LEU A 45 3.07 0.08 -5.43
N ARG A 46 3.23 -0.03 -6.75
CA ARG A 46 4.43 -0.61 -7.37
C ARG A 46 5.70 0.15 -6.99
N ILE A 47 5.64 1.48 -6.93
CA ILE A 47 6.76 2.32 -6.45
C ILE A 47 7.09 1.96 -4.99
N ALA A 48 6.07 1.75 -4.15
CA ALA A 48 6.28 1.34 -2.77
C ALA A 48 6.94 -0.04 -2.67
N GLU A 49 6.50 -1.01 -3.46
CA GLU A 49 7.07 -2.36 -3.51
C GLU A 49 8.53 -2.33 -3.98
N CYS A 50 8.85 -1.54 -4.99
CA CYS A 50 10.22 -1.33 -5.45
C CYS A 50 11.08 -0.73 -4.32
N HIS A 51 10.60 0.29 -3.60
CA HIS A 51 11.31 0.82 -2.42
C HIS A 51 11.55 -0.24 -1.33
N LEU A 52 10.60 -1.15 -1.09
CA LEU A 52 10.79 -2.26 -0.15
C LEU A 52 11.87 -3.23 -0.60
N GLY A 53 11.90 -3.59 -1.89
CA GLY A 53 12.94 -4.45 -2.46
C GLY A 53 14.34 -3.87 -2.28
N HIS A 54 14.47 -2.55 -2.27
CA HIS A 54 15.73 -1.84 -2.04
C HIS A 54 16.02 -1.55 -0.55
N GLY A 55 15.18 -2.00 0.38
CA GLY A 55 15.37 -1.78 1.82
C GLY A 55 15.04 -0.36 2.29
N PHE A 56 14.24 0.40 1.54
CA PHE A 56 13.80 1.75 1.91
C PHE A 56 12.38 1.73 2.48
N GLN A 57 12.17 1.15 3.66
CA GLN A 57 10.82 0.99 4.26
C GLN A 57 10.06 2.31 4.44
N LEU A 58 10.72 3.38 4.89
CA LEU A 58 10.07 4.68 5.07
C LEU A 58 9.56 5.27 3.74
N LYS A 59 10.35 5.13 2.66
CA LYS A 59 9.95 5.59 1.33
C LYS A 59 8.79 4.76 0.78
N ALA A 60 8.81 3.45 1.02
CA ALA A 60 7.70 2.58 0.65
C ALA A 60 6.40 2.96 1.35
N VAL A 61 6.42 3.20 2.66
CA VAL A 61 5.25 3.67 3.42
C VAL A 61 4.74 5.00 2.85
N ALA A 62 5.63 5.93 2.51
CA ALA A 62 5.23 7.21 1.90
C ALA A 62 4.54 7.02 0.54
N SER A 63 5.09 6.20 -0.35
CA SER A 63 4.51 5.89 -1.66
C SER A 63 3.16 5.17 -1.54
N ALA A 64 3.03 4.21 -0.62
CA ALA A 64 1.76 3.53 -0.39
C ALA A 64 0.72 4.44 0.29
N LYS A 65 1.13 5.37 1.15
CA LYS A 65 0.23 6.42 1.68
C LYS A 65 -0.28 7.33 0.55
N GLN A 66 0.55 7.62 -0.47
CA GLN A 66 0.08 8.35 -1.66
C GLN A 66 -0.98 7.54 -2.43
N ALA A 67 -0.78 6.23 -2.61
CA ALA A 67 -1.80 5.36 -3.21
C ALA A 67 -3.14 5.43 -2.44
N LEU A 68 -3.12 5.47 -1.10
CA LEU A 68 -4.32 5.61 -0.27
C LEU A 68 -4.98 6.99 -0.36
N LYS A 69 -4.23 8.05 -0.66
CA LYS A 69 -4.82 9.38 -0.93
C LYS A 69 -5.63 9.38 -2.23
N LEU A 70 -5.14 8.66 -3.24
CA LEU A 70 -5.79 8.53 -4.55
C LEU A 70 -6.97 7.58 -4.49
N HIS A 71 -6.78 6.42 -3.84
CA HIS A 71 -7.80 5.41 -3.68
C HIS A 71 -7.86 4.93 -2.21
N PRO A 72 -8.69 5.56 -1.35
CA PRO A 72 -8.77 5.23 0.07
C PRO A 72 -9.19 3.80 0.37
N LYS A 73 -9.89 3.13 -0.56
CA LYS A 73 -10.34 1.74 -0.42
C LYS A 73 -9.30 0.72 -0.92
N HIS A 74 -8.10 1.15 -1.31
CA HIS A 74 -7.06 0.26 -1.81
C HIS A 74 -6.51 -0.64 -0.70
N THR A 75 -6.98 -1.88 -0.64
CA THR A 75 -6.63 -2.83 0.43
C THR A 75 -5.13 -3.14 0.45
N ALA A 76 -4.52 -3.45 -0.71
CA ALA A 76 -3.10 -3.80 -0.76
C ALA A 76 -2.17 -2.65 -0.31
N ALA A 77 -2.42 -1.41 -0.74
CA ALA A 77 -1.67 -0.26 -0.24
C ALA A 77 -1.84 -0.05 1.28
N ARG A 78 -3.04 -0.29 1.81
CA ARG A 78 -3.29 -0.21 3.26
C ARG A 78 -2.54 -1.29 4.02
N GLU A 79 -2.49 -2.51 3.49
CA GLU A 79 -1.71 -3.59 4.07
C GLU A 79 -0.22 -3.29 4.07
N LEU A 80 0.33 -2.80 2.96
CA LEU A 80 1.73 -2.40 2.88
C LEU A 80 2.05 -1.34 3.94
N VAL A 81 1.23 -0.29 4.06
CA VAL A 81 1.41 0.74 5.10
C VAL A 81 1.36 0.12 6.49
N ALA A 82 0.34 -0.69 6.79
CA ALA A 82 0.16 -1.27 8.12
C ALA A 82 1.35 -2.15 8.53
N VAL A 83 1.70 -3.15 7.71
CA VAL A 83 2.77 -4.12 8.02
C VAL A 83 4.12 -3.41 8.19
N ASN A 84 4.43 -2.44 7.34
CA ASN A 84 5.70 -1.72 7.43
C ASN A 84 5.74 -0.75 8.62
N LEU A 85 4.62 -0.12 9.00
CA LEU A 85 4.56 0.69 10.23
C LEU A 85 4.77 -0.18 11.48
N VAL A 86 4.21 -1.39 11.50
CA VAL A 86 4.46 -2.37 12.58
C VAL A 86 5.94 -2.73 12.66
N ALA A 87 6.57 -3.05 11.52
CA ALA A 87 8.00 -3.37 11.45
C ALA A 87 8.91 -2.20 11.90
N LEU A 88 8.46 -0.95 11.69
CA LEU A 88 9.14 0.26 12.15
C LEU A 88 8.87 0.61 13.63
N GLY A 89 8.04 -0.17 14.33
CA GLY A 89 7.62 0.12 15.71
C GLY A 89 6.60 1.26 15.84
N LEU A 90 6.05 1.75 14.73
CA LEU A 90 5.08 2.86 14.67
C LEU A 90 3.65 2.34 14.83
N MET A 91 3.40 1.61 15.92
CA MET A 91 2.08 1.04 16.22
C MET A 91 0.90 2.03 16.33
N PRO A 92 1.05 3.22 16.96
CA PRO A 92 -0.07 4.17 17.00
C PRO A 92 -0.54 4.58 15.60
N ASP A 93 0.38 4.71 14.64
CA ASP A 93 0.05 4.94 13.24
C ASP A 93 -0.50 3.69 12.53
N ALA A 94 0.00 2.50 12.87
CA ALA A 94 -0.40 1.24 12.21
C ALA A 94 -1.82 0.78 12.60
N THR A 95 -2.21 0.97 13.86
CA THR A 95 -3.47 0.50 14.45
C THR A 95 -4.71 0.84 13.61
N PRO A 96 -4.94 2.10 13.20
CA PRO A 96 -6.12 2.43 12.39
C PRO A 96 -6.13 1.71 11.03
N HIS A 97 -4.97 1.46 10.43
CA HIS A 97 -4.87 0.70 9.18
C HIS A 97 -5.17 -0.80 9.40
N LEU A 98 -4.63 -1.40 10.46
CA LEU A 98 -4.89 -2.79 10.85
C LEU A 98 -6.37 -3.02 11.16
N GLN A 99 -7.02 -2.12 11.91
CA GLN A 99 -8.46 -2.23 12.20
C GLN A 99 -9.33 -2.18 10.94
N GLN A 100 -8.97 -1.35 9.97
CA GLN A 100 -9.69 -1.28 8.69
C GLN A 100 -9.50 -2.56 7.86
N LEU A 101 -8.29 -3.11 7.83
CA LEU A 101 -8.02 -4.40 7.18
C LEU A 101 -8.79 -5.54 7.87
N LEU A 102 -8.82 -5.55 9.19
CA LEU A 102 -9.54 -6.54 9.98
C LEU A 102 -11.04 -6.54 9.61
N LYS A 103 -11.66 -5.35 9.57
CA LYS A 103 -13.06 -5.20 9.14
C LYS A 103 -13.29 -5.71 7.72
N HIS A 104 -12.39 -5.37 6.80
CA HIS A 104 -12.45 -5.78 5.41
C HIS A 104 -12.34 -7.31 5.24
N TYR A 105 -11.32 -7.93 5.83
CA TYR A 105 -11.09 -9.37 5.73
C TYR A 105 -12.14 -10.19 6.48
N THR A 106 -12.68 -9.68 7.59
CA THR A 106 -13.82 -10.29 8.29
C THR A 106 -15.05 -10.32 7.41
N ALA A 107 -15.37 -9.20 6.73
CA ALA A 107 -16.51 -9.13 5.82
C ALA A 107 -16.37 -10.06 4.61
N LEU A 108 -15.13 -10.30 4.16
CA LEU A 108 -14.82 -11.23 3.06
C LEU A 108 -14.71 -12.70 3.51
N GLY A 109 -14.79 -12.99 4.81
CA GLY A 109 -14.60 -14.35 5.34
C GLY A 109 -13.16 -14.88 5.24
N ARG A 110 -12.16 -14.00 5.00
CA ARG A 110 -10.74 -14.36 4.91
C ARG A 110 -10.15 -14.56 6.32
N ARG A 111 -10.46 -15.71 6.92
CA ARG A 111 -10.10 -16.04 8.32
C ARG A 111 -8.60 -16.01 8.58
N ASP A 112 -7.78 -16.49 7.65
CA ASP A 112 -6.33 -16.53 7.80
C ASP A 112 -5.74 -15.11 7.97
N ASP A 113 -6.15 -14.18 7.10
CA ASP A 113 -5.74 -12.78 7.20
C ASP A 113 -6.25 -12.12 8.48
N VAL A 114 -7.48 -12.43 8.91
CA VAL A 114 -8.03 -11.93 10.18
C VAL A 114 -7.13 -12.35 11.35
N VAL A 115 -6.75 -13.63 11.43
CA VAL A 115 -5.87 -14.14 12.49
C VAL A 115 -4.50 -13.48 12.42
N ARG A 116 -3.92 -13.32 11.23
CA ARG A 116 -2.64 -12.62 11.03
C ARG A 116 -2.69 -11.18 11.53
N ILE A 117 -3.71 -10.41 11.14
CA ILE A 117 -3.86 -9.01 11.55
C ILE A 117 -4.11 -8.88 13.06
N LEU A 118 -4.90 -9.78 13.65
CA LEU A 118 -5.09 -9.83 15.11
C LEU A 118 -3.78 -10.15 15.84
N GLY A 119 -2.98 -11.09 15.33
CA GLY A 119 -1.67 -11.40 15.88
C GLY A 119 -0.76 -10.17 15.91
N LEU A 120 -0.73 -9.38 14.82
CA LEU A 120 0.04 -8.13 14.78
C LEU A 120 -0.46 -7.10 15.81
N LEU A 121 -1.77 -6.99 16.05
CA LEU A 121 -2.32 -6.08 17.06
C LEU A 121 -2.02 -6.55 18.49
N SER A 122 -2.15 -7.85 18.77
CA SER A 122 -2.00 -8.43 20.10
C SER A 122 -0.53 -8.57 20.53
N SER A 123 0.39 -8.83 19.61
CA SER A 123 1.81 -9.00 19.93
C SER A 123 2.54 -7.69 20.25
N SER A 124 1.89 -6.53 20.13
CA SER A 124 2.55 -5.23 20.37
C SER A 124 1.73 -4.24 21.20
N GLY A 125 0.54 -4.63 21.67
CA GLY A 125 -0.17 -3.95 22.74
C GLY A 125 0.16 -4.60 24.09
N PRO A 126 0.21 -3.86 25.21
CA PRO A 126 0.32 -4.48 26.52
C PRO A 126 -0.87 -5.42 26.68
N MET A 127 -0.59 -6.70 26.94
CA MET A 127 -1.55 -7.64 27.49
C MET A 127 -2.25 -6.92 28.65
N THR A 128 -3.51 -6.54 28.47
CA THR A 128 -4.32 -5.99 29.56
C THR A 128 -4.47 -7.11 30.58
N PRO A 129 -3.88 -7.00 31.78
CA PRO A 129 -4.13 -7.97 32.84
C PRO A 129 -5.52 -7.64 33.40
N GLY A 130 -6.54 -8.18 32.77
CA GLY A 130 -7.94 -7.96 33.15
C GLY A 130 -8.87 -9.15 32.89
N GLU A 131 -8.32 -10.27 32.42
CA GLU A 131 -9.06 -11.52 32.21
C GLU A 131 -8.26 -12.70 32.80
N VAL A 132 -7.99 -12.63 34.09
CA VAL A 132 -7.87 -13.82 34.93
C VAL A 132 -8.80 -13.60 36.12
N ALA A 133 -9.99 -14.19 36.02
CA ALA A 133 -10.93 -14.31 37.12
C ALA A 133 -10.40 -15.30 38.17
#